data_AF-A0A951IYL1-F1
#
_entry.id   AF-A0A951IYL1-F1
#
_cell.length_a   1.000
_cell.length_b   1.000
_cell.length_c   1.000
_cell.angle_alpha   90.00
_cell.angle_beta   90.00
_cell.angle_gamma   90.00
#
_symmetry.space_group_name_H-M   'P 1'
#
loop_
_entity.id
_entity.type
_entity.pdbx_description
1 polymer ?
#
loop_
_entity_poly.entity_id
_entity_poly.type
_entity_poly.pdbx_seq_one_letter_code
_entity_poly.pdbx_strand_id
1 'polypeptide(L)'
;MKISSTFGDFKITQSISKSDELLMMSDWESLVRIFDSKRVFMVSSKERIFGVYLSRQECADIFCKFLKNIELLDLDSISIENTTLFERVVYNG
;
A
#
# COMPACT_ATOMS: atom_id res chain seq x y z
N MET A 1 0.03 -2.86 7.24
CA MET A 1 0.73 -3.28 6.02
C MET A 1 2.11 -2.63 5.98
N LYS A 2 3.12 -3.30 5.41
CA LYS A 2 4.44 -2.71 5.11
C LYS A 2 4.69 -2.82 3.60
N ILE A 3 5.33 -1.82 3.02
CA ILE A 3 5.59 -1.71 1.59
C ILE A 3 7.02 -1.23 1.44
N SER A 4 7.80 -1.91 0.60
CA SER A 4 9.13 -1.48 0.20
C SER A 4 9.10 -1.21 -1.29
N SER A 5 9.62 -0.05 -1.71
CA SER A 5 9.58 0.37 -3.11
C SER A 5 10.78 1.26 -3.43
N THR A 6 10.95 1.62 -4.71
CA THR A 6 11.92 2.62 -5.15
C THR A 6 11.67 4.02 -4.56
N PHE A 7 10.47 4.29 -4.03
CA PHE A 7 10.13 5.53 -3.35
C PHE A 7 10.44 5.53 -1.85
N GLY A 8 10.78 4.36 -1.27
CA GLY A 8 11.06 4.20 0.14
C GLY A 8 10.28 3.04 0.80
N ASP A 9 10.42 2.97 2.13
CA ASP A 9 9.77 1.98 2.98
C ASP A 9 8.61 2.62 3.75
N PHE A 10 7.40 2.09 3.55
CA PHE A 10 6.18 2.63 4.11
C PHE A 10 5.49 1.63 5.04
N LYS A 11 5.00 2.13 6.18
CA LYS A 11 4.10 1.41 7.07
C LYS A 11 2.73 2.05 7.03
N ILE A 12 1.71 1.27 6.73
CA ILE A 12 0.31 1.73 6.73
C ILE A 12 -0.44 1.06 7.89
N THR A 13 -1.11 1.88 8.69
CA THR A 13 -2.00 1.47 9.77
C THR A 13 -3.36 2.11 9.61
N GLN A 14 -4.42 1.36 9.87
CA GLN A 14 -5.78 1.89 9.89
C GLN A 14 -6.06 2.57 11.24
N SER A 15 -6.75 3.70 11.20
CA SER A 15 -7.26 4.34 12.41
C SER A 15 -8.35 3.48 13.05
N ILE A 16 -8.28 3.26 14.37
CA ILE A 16 -9.28 2.48 15.10
C ILE A 16 -10.63 3.22 15.16
N SER A 17 -10.60 4.56 15.14
CA SER A 17 -11.78 5.41 15.31
C SER A 17 -12.49 5.77 14.00
N LYS A 18 -11.81 5.65 12.86
CA LYS A 18 -12.34 5.98 11.53
C LYS A 18 -11.92 4.92 10.53
N SER A 19 -12.88 4.08 10.12
CA SER A 19 -12.62 2.95 9.22
C SER A 19 -12.07 3.35 7.86
N ASP A 20 -12.30 4.59 7.41
CA ASP A 20 -11.81 5.08 6.11
C ASP A 20 -10.47 5.82 6.18
N GLU A 21 -9.97 6.12 7.38
CA GLU A 21 -8.75 6.90 7.59
C GLU A 21 -7.56 5.97 7.80
N LEU A 22 -6.55 6.13 6.95
CA LEU A 22 -5.28 5.42 7.02
C LEU A 22 -4.17 6.39 7.42
N LEU A 23 -3.23 5.92 8.22
CA LEU A 23 -1.98 6.58 8.51
C LEU A 23 -0.86 5.84 7.76
N MET A 24 -0.25 6.53 6.80
CA MET A 24 0.98 6.07 6.15
C MET A 24 2.17 6.73 6.83
N MET A 25 3.18 5.95 7.19
CA MET A 25 4.39 6.40 7.86
C MET A 25 5.64 5.97 7.09
N SER A 26 6.64 6.83 7.08
CA SER A 26 7.98 6.57 6.53
C SER A 26 8.96 7.63 7.06
N ASP A 27 10.17 7.67 6.51
CA ASP A 27 11.05 8.83 6.65
C ASP A 27 10.50 10.06 5.89
N TRP A 28 11.07 11.23 6.16
CA TRP A 28 10.64 12.49 5.55
C TRP A 28 10.79 12.48 4.03
N GLU A 29 11.94 12.04 3.52
CA GLU A 29 12.29 12.11 2.10
C GLU A 29 11.35 11.24 1.26
N SER A 30 11.05 10.04 1.75
CA SER A 30 10.13 9.08 1.16
C SER A 30 8.71 9.64 1.06
N LEU A 31 8.22 10.33 2.11
CA LEU A 31 6.88 10.93 2.09
C LEU A 31 6.80 12.15 1.16
N VAL A 32 7.77 13.07 1.21
CA VAL A 32 7.72 14.29 0.38
C VAL A 32 7.96 14.03 -1.11
N ARG A 33 8.46 12.84 -1.48
CA ARG A 33 8.50 12.38 -2.88
C ARG A 33 7.10 12.09 -3.44
N ILE A 34 6.14 11.76 -2.58
CA ILE A 34 4.80 11.31 -2.97
C ILE A 34 3.74 12.38 -2.65
N PHE A 35 3.94 13.10 -1.55
CA PHE A 35 2.99 14.05 -0.99
C PHE A 35 3.56 15.46 -0.92
N ASP A 36 2.68 16.46 -0.95
CA ASP A 36 3.05 17.83 -0.58
C ASP A 36 3.57 17.84 0.86
N SER A 37 4.73 18.49 1.08
CA SER A 37 5.38 18.59 2.39
C SER A 37 4.49 19.17 3.48
N LYS A 38 3.48 19.99 3.12
CA LYS A 38 2.51 20.57 4.08
C LYS A 38 1.59 19.52 4.72
N ARG A 39 1.44 18.34 4.09
CA ARG A 39 0.64 17.23 4.62
C ARG A 39 1.42 16.29 5.52
N VAL A 40 2.74 16.39 5.50
CA VAL A 40 3.64 15.51 6.25
C VAL A 40 3.85 16.07 7.64
N PHE A 41 3.63 15.25 8.66
CA PHE A 41 3.83 15.62 10.06
C PHE A 41 4.74 14.62 10.78
N MET A 42 5.40 15.07 11.84
CA MET A 42 6.27 14.20 12.64
C MET A 42 5.43 13.31 13.57
N VAL A 43 5.62 12.00 13.46
CA VAL A 43 4.97 10.99 14.31
C VAL A 43 5.85 10.65 15.51
N SER A 44 7.16 10.53 15.28
CA SER A 44 8.15 10.25 16.33
C SER A 44 9.43 11.03 16.04
N SER A 45 9.77 11.97 16.92
CA SER A 45 11.02 12.72 16.83
C SER A 45 12.24 11.86 17.11
N LYS A 46 12.12 10.93 18.07
CA LYS A 46 13.19 10.00 18.46
C LYS A 46 13.59 9.08 17.31
N GLU A 47 12.60 8.55 16.59
CA GLU A 47 12.82 7.60 15.50
C GLU A 47 12.87 8.28 14.12
N ARG A 48 12.68 9.60 14.08
CA ARG A 48 12.56 10.41 12.85
C ARG A 48 11.50 9.83 11.88
N ILE A 49 10.38 9.39 12.43
CA ILE A 49 9.25 8.86 11.67
C ILE A 49 8.26 9.98 11.43
N PHE A 50 7.80 10.07 10.18
CA PHE A 50 6.82 11.02 9.72
C PHE A 50 5.58 10.29 9.22
N GLY A 51 4.47 11.03 9.07
CA GLY A 51 3.20 10.46 8.69
C GLY A 51 2.35 11.38 7.82
N VAL A 52 1.43 10.77 7.09
CA VAL A 52 0.37 11.44 6.30
C VAL A 52 -0.93 10.66 6.49
N TYR A 53 -2.03 11.38 6.71
CA TYR A 53 -3.37 10.80 6.70
C TYR A 53 -3.94 10.74 5.29
N LEU A 54 -4.55 9.60 4.97
CA LEU A 54 -5.09 9.26 3.66
C LEU A 54 -6.48 8.64 3.81
N SER A 55 -7.32 8.82 2.80
CA SER A 55 -8.49 7.95 2.61
C SER A 55 -8.05 6.60 2.03
N ARG A 56 -8.92 5.59 2.10
CA ARG A 56 -8.67 4.30 1.40
C ARG A 56 -8.52 4.48 -0.10
N GLN A 57 -9.29 5.39 -0.71
CA GLN A 57 -9.20 5.68 -2.14
C GLN A 57 -7.84 6.31 -2.50
N GLU A 58 -7.42 7.33 -1.76
CA GLU A 58 -6.13 7.99 -2.00
C GLU A 58 -4.97 7.00 -1.85
N CYS A 59 -5.05 6.13 -0.85
CA CYS A 59 -4.07 5.06 -0.66
C CYS A 59 -4.02 4.10 -1.86
N ALA A 60 -5.17 3.69 -2.41
CA ALA A 60 -5.24 2.87 -3.62
C ALA A 60 -4.60 3.55 -4.84
N ASP A 61 -4.87 4.84 -5.03
CA ASP A 61 -4.28 5.61 -6.13
C ASP A 61 -2.75 5.68 -6.04
N ILE A 62 -2.20 5.77 -4.83
CA ILE A 62 -0.76 5.76 -4.57
C ILE A 62 -0.16 4.39 -4.86
N PHE A 63 -0.82 3.31 -4.45
CA PHE A 63 -0.40 1.97 -4.83
C PHE A 63 -0.35 1.77 -6.34
N CYS A 64 -1.36 2.23 -7.06
CA CYS A 64 -1.35 2.20 -8.52
C CYS A 64 -0.16 2.98 -9.10
N LYS A 65 0.21 4.12 -8.49
CA LYS A 65 1.42 4.86 -8.88
C LYS A 65 2.69 4.08 -8.59
N PHE A 66 2.80 3.42 -7.43
CA PHE A 66 3.95 2.57 -7.11
C PHE A 66 4.10 1.44 -8.14
N LEU A 67 3.00 0.72 -8.42
CA LEU A 67 2.99 -0.39 -9.38
C LEU A 67 3.36 0.06 -10.80
N LYS A 68 2.89 1.22 -11.26
CA LYS A 68 3.27 1.77 -12.58
C LYS A 68 4.76 2.10 -12.71
N ASN A 69 5.43 2.36 -11.59
CA ASN A 69 6.86 2.69 -11.54
C ASN A 69 7.75 1.48 -11.22
N ILE A 70 7.16 0.31 -10.96
CA ILE A 70 7.85 -0.96 -11.10
C ILE A 70 7.95 -1.15 -12.61
N GLU A 71 9.06 -0.70 -13.21
CA GLU A 71 9.40 -1.13 -14.56
C GLU A 71 9.19 -2.63 -14.64
N LEU A 72 8.58 -3.05 -15.74
CA LEU A 72 8.01 -4.36 -16.05
C LEU A 72 9.09 -5.47 -16.15
N LEU A 73 10.00 -5.53 -15.17
CA LEU A 73 10.94 -6.62 -14.95
C LEU A 73 10.14 -7.79 -14.37
N ASP A 74 9.96 -8.82 -15.20
CA ASP A 74 9.42 -10.15 -14.88
C ASP A 74 7.90 -10.34 -14.79
N LEU A 75 7.10 -9.66 -15.62
CA LEU A 75 5.73 -10.14 -15.90
C LEU A 75 5.71 -11.50 -16.62
N ASP A 76 6.81 -11.89 -17.28
CA ASP A 76 7.00 -13.23 -17.86
C ASP A 76 7.18 -14.34 -16.80
N SER A 77 7.39 -13.99 -15.52
CA SER A 77 7.49 -14.95 -14.41
C SER A 77 6.15 -15.21 -13.70
N ILE A 78 5.11 -14.45 -14.04
CA ILE A 78 3.79 -14.57 -13.40
C ILE A 78 2.94 -15.56 -14.21
N SER A 79 2.95 -16.83 -13.80
CA SER A 79 1.90 -17.78 -14.19
C SER A 79 0.71 -17.65 -13.24
N ILE A 80 -0.48 -17.41 -13.78
CA ILE A 80 -1.73 -17.58 -13.04
C ILE A 80 -2.26 -18.96 -13.40
N GLU A 81 -1.92 -19.97 -12.60
CA GLU A 81 -2.60 -21.25 -12.67
C GLU A 81 -4.00 -21.10 -12.08
N ASN A 82 -4.98 -21.20 -12.97
CA ASN A 82 -6.39 -21.12 -12.62
C ASN A 82 -6.80 -22.48 -12.04
N THR A 83 -6.58 -22.68 -10.74
CA THR A 83 -7.12 -23.88 -10.06
C THR A 83 -8.61 -23.70 -9.83
N THR A 84 -9.40 -23.78 -10.89
CA THR A 84 -10.83 -24.02 -10.77
C THR A 84 -11.05 -25.46 -10.32
N LEU A 85 -10.85 -25.73 -9.03
CA LEU A 85 -11.52 -26.84 -8.36
C LEU A 85 -12.93 -26.38 -7.99
N PHE A 86 -13.76 -26.14 -9.01
CA PHE A 86 -15.21 -26.25 -8.81
C PHE A 86 -15.53 -27.74 -8.81
N GLU A 87 -15.39 -28.37 -7.65
CA GLU A 87 -15.99 -29.69 -7.44
C GLU A 87 -17.50 -29.49 -7.46
N ARG A 88 -18.11 -29.85 -8.59
CA ARG A 88 -19.56 -29.86 -8.77
C ARG A 88 -20.11 -30.91 -7.81
N VAL A 89 -20.61 -30.48 -6.65
CA VAL A 89 -21.40 -31.35 -5.76
C VAL A 89 -22.67 -31.73 -6.51
N VAL A 90 -22.71 -32.96 -7.03
CA VAL A 90 -23.93 -33.57 -7.56
C VAL A 90 -24.71 -34.11 -6.37
N TYR A 91 -25.80 -33.45 -5.98
CA TYR A 91 -26.79 -34.05 -5.10
C TYR A 91 -27.56 -35.09 -5.92
N ASN A 92 -27.32 -36.37 -5.65
CA ASN A 92 -28.23 -37.44 -6.06
C ASN A 92 -29.31 -37.58 -4.99
N GLY A 93 -30.56 -37.34 -5.38
CA GLY A 93 -31.75 -37.77 -4.63
C GLY A 93 -32.05 -39.23 -4.86
#